data_AF-D8DVY4-F1
#
_entry.id   AF-D8DVY4-F1
#
_cell.length_a   1.000
_cell.length_b   1.000
_cell.length_c   1.000
_cell.angle_alpha   90.00
_cell.angle_beta   90.00
_cell.angle_gamma   90.00
#
_symmetry.space_group_name_H-M   'P 1'
#
loop_
_entity.id
_entity.type
_entity.pdbx_description
1 polymer ?
#
loop_
_entity_poly.entity_id
_entity_poly.type
_entity_poly.pdbx_seq_one_letter_code
_entity_poly.pdbx_strand_id
1 'polypeptide(L)'
;MTQQALKKRITSFITSRTQNALERVRLVVYICGCITQVVFWILHLTGLTGMKDSVLYTFSVILLIANFTSLWLYLSKKVDLVMNIVCLAYLTQLIQSLRMVYLSIINPPNVLPLLIINQIGSYTILLYISICFVPRAPLYITAMSLISLAFAGFYDGGRLGLDLVFFMTIMTILTYIMSGFSQKAVNSLQQENTVYQDTLNGLLHSFHMTRQELIAYARLSRNKKEDKHIINAFFSEMDKRAEHNIIKAVKIRMAEIDSEKIDLAKRYPDFTPTEIEVCKYIIEGNTQKDIARITGKSESNVSTVRGRIRKKLGLKPDDDLRTKLME
;
A
#
# COMPACT_ATOMS: atom_id res chain seq x y z
N MET A 1 29.25 1.72 -17.47
CA MET A 1 27.82 1.39 -17.30
C MET A 1 27.12 2.61 -16.70
N THR A 2 26.10 3.19 -17.34
CA THR A 2 25.44 4.41 -16.85
C THR A 2 24.64 4.13 -15.57
N GLN A 3 24.58 5.07 -14.63
CA GLN A 3 23.84 4.91 -13.35
C GLN A 3 22.38 4.48 -13.56
N GLN A 4 21.76 4.97 -14.63
CA GLN A 4 20.38 4.66 -15.00
C GLN A 4 20.21 3.20 -15.47
N ALA A 5 21.19 2.65 -16.18
CA ALA A 5 21.19 1.24 -16.59
C ALA A 5 21.38 0.28 -15.40
N LEU A 6 22.24 0.66 -14.44
CA LEU A 6 22.42 -0.08 -13.19
C LEU A 6 21.13 -0.10 -12.38
N LYS A 7 20.52 1.06 -12.17
CA LYS A 7 19.25 1.19 -11.43
C LYS A 7 18.16 0.31 -12.06
N LYS A 8 18.02 0.33 -13.38
CA LYS A 8 17.03 -0.50 -14.10
C LYS A 8 17.27 -2.00 -13.91
N ARG A 9 18.53 -2.46 -13.98
CA ARG A 9 18.88 -3.87 -13.72
C ARG A 9 18.59 -4.29 -12.28
N ILE A 10 18.95 -3.47 -11.30
CA ILE A 10 18.68 -3.73 -9.88
C ILE A 10 17.17 -3.81 -9.64
N THR A 11 16.42 -2.83 -10.14
CA THR A 11 14.95 -2.83 -9.99
C THR A 11 14.34 -4.06 -10.63
N SER A 12 14.75 -4.42 -11.85
CA SER A 12 14.27 -5.62 -12.55
C SER A 12 14.57 -6.91 -11.77
N PHE A 13 15.78 -7.05 -11.23
CA PHE A 13 16.16 -8.19 -10.39
C PHE A 13 15.26 -8.30 -9.16
N ILE A 14 15.10 -7.20 -8.41
CA ILE A 14 14.26 -7.16 -7.20
C ILE A 14 12.82 -7.51 -7.56
N THR A 15 12.22 -6.86 -8.55
CA THR A 15 10.83 -7.09 -8.94
C THR A 15 10.58 -8.53 -9.42
N SER A 16 11.58 -9.18 -10.03
CA SER A 16 11.45 -10.58 -10.50
C SER A 16 11.41 -11.61 -9.37
N ARG A 17 11.79 -11.23 -8.14
CA ARG A 17 11.94 -12.14 -6.99
C ARG A 17 11.01 -11.81 -5.82
N THR A 18 10.09 -10.87 -6.00
CA THR A 18 9.22 -10.36 -4.92
C THR A 18 7.82 -10.09 -5.44
N GLN A 19 6.81 -10.44 -4.64
CA GLN A 19 5.40 -10.28 -5.00
C GLN A 19 4.81 -8.97 -4.48
N ASN A 20 5.28 -8.51 -3.31
CA ASN A 20 4.72 -7.34 -2.63
C ASN A 20 5.82 -6.35 -2.17
N ALA A 21 5.40 -5.20 -1.67
CA ALA A 21 6.32 -4.16 -1.18
C ALA A 21 7.18 -4.63 0.01
N LEU A 22 6.62 -5.47 0.89
CA LEU A 22 7.32 -5.96 2.08
C LEU A 22 8.46 -6.93 1.72
N GLU A 23 8.22 -7.86 0.80
CA GLU A 23 9.25 -8.76 0.27
C GLU A 23 10.38 -7.99 -0.42
N ARG A 24 10.06 -6.88 -1.10
CA ARG A 24 11.08 -5.98 -1.67
C ARG A 24 11.99 -5.39 -0.61
N VAL A 25 11.40 -4.86 0.46
CA VAL A 25 12.18 -4.32 1.59
C VAL A 25 13.05 -5.42 2.21
N ARG A 26 12.48 -6.59 2.49
CA ARG A 26 13.22 -7.74 3.07
C ARG A 26 14.39 -8.18 2.19
N LEU A 27 14.20 -8.24 0.88
CA LEU A 27 15.25 -8.67 -0.06
C LEU A 27 16.40 -7.65 -0.10
N VAL A 28 16.08 -6.36 -0.16
CA VAL A 28 17.10 -5.29 -0.14
C VAL A 28 17.89 -5.34 1.16
N VAL A 29 17.21 -5.41 2.30
CA VAL A 29 17.86 -5.48 3.62
C VAL A 29 18.73 -6.73 3.75
N TYR A 30 18.26 -7.88 3.27
CA TYR A 30 19.04 -9.12 3.26
C TYR A 30 20.34 -8.98 2.44
N ILE A 31 20.26 -8.47 1.22
CA ILE A 31 21.45 -8.28 0.36
C ILE A 31 22.43 -7.28 0.99
N CYS A 32 21.92 -6.14 1.48
CA CYS A 32 22.74 -5.15 2.18
C CYS A 32 23.39 -5.74 3.44
N GLY A 33 22.65 -6.54 4.21
CA GLY A 33 23.14 -7.25 5.37
C GLY A 33 24.24 -8.25 5.02
N CYS A 34 24.07 -9.03 3.94
CA CYS A 34 25.11 -9.95 3.47
C CYS A 34 26.40 -9.23 3.09
N ILE A 35 26.30 -8.15 2.32
CA ILE A 35 27.47 -7.33 1.93
C ILE A 35 28.16 -6.76 3.17
N THR A 36 27.39 -6.19 4.11
CA THR A 36 27.93 -5.61 5.34
C THR A 36 28.67 -6.66 6.18
N GLN A 37 28.10 -7.86 6.32
CA GLN A 37 28.75 -8.96 7.05
C GLN A 37 30.05 -9.40 6.36
N VAL A 38 30.04 -9.59 5.04
CA VAL A 38 31.26 -9.96 4.30
C VAL A 38 32.38 -8.94 4.53
N VAL A 39 32.07 -7.64 4.41
CA VAL A 39 33.04 -6.57 4.68
C VAL A 39 33.57 -6.66 6.11
N PHE A 40 32.69 -6.77 7.11
CA PHE A 40 33.09 -6.85 8.51
C PHE A 40 34.01 -8.03 8.80
N TRP A 41 33.69 -9.23 8.29
CA TRP A 41 34.48 -10.43 8.53
C TRP A 41 35.83 -10.41 7.79
N ILE A 42 35.89 -9.84 6.58
CA ILE A 42 37.15 -9.64 5.86
C ILE A 42 38.06 -8.66 6.61
N LEU A 43 37.52 -7.56 7.14
CA LEU A 43 38.28 -6.61 7.96
C LEU A 43 38.86 -7.27 9.22
N HIS A 44 38.09 -8.16 9.86
CA HIS A 44 38.57 -8.90 11.03
C HIS A 44 39.67 -9.90 10.67
N LEU A 45 39.50 -10.67 9.58
CA LEU A 45 40.46 -11.68 9.13
C LEU A 45 41.78 -11.08 8.63
N THR A 46 41.75 -9.89 8.04
CA THR A 46 42.95 -9.14 7.64
C THR A 46 43.65 -8.47 8.83
N GLY A 47 43.04 -8.51 10.03
CA GLY A 47 43.57 -7.89 11.24
C GLY A 47 43.43 -6.37 11.27
N LEU A 48 42.63 -5.78 10.37
CA LEU A 48 42.31 -4.35 10.39
C LEU A 48 41.36 -4.01 11.54
N THR A 49 40.53 -4.96 11.96
CA THR A 49 39.64 -4.83 13.13
C THR A 49 39.77 -6.03 14.07
N GLY A 50 39.53 -5.80 15.36
CA GLY A 50 39.51 -6.86 16.36
C GLY A 50 40.90 -7.35 16.80
N MET A 51 40.95 -8.59 17.26
CA MET A 51 42.15 -9.21 17.84
C MET A 51 42.60 -10.41 17.01
N LYS A 52 43.91 -10.56 16.86
CA LYS A 52 44.51 -11.76 16.28
C LYS A 52 44.43 -12.90 17.29
N ASP A 53 43.35 -13.67 17.22
CA ASP A 53 43.11 -14.83 18.06
C ASP A 53 42.52 -15.97 17.22
N SER A 54 42.99 -17.20 17.46
CA SER A 54 42.62 -18.37 16.65
C SER A 54 41.14 -18.73 16.78
N VAL A 55 40.55 -18.57 17.96
CA VAL A 55 39.13 -18.87 18.20
C VAL A 55 38.26 -17.82 17.50
N LEU A 56 38.59 -16.53 17.67
CA LEU A 56 37.85 -15.44 17.02
C LEU A 56 37.95 -15.49 15.48
N TYR A 57 39.09 -15.94 14.94
CA TYR A 57 39.26 -16.14 13.50
C TYR A 57 38.40 -17.30 13.00
N THR A 58 38.38 -18.41 13.73
CA THR A 58 37.51 -19.55 13.41
C THR A 58 36.04 -19.14 13.33
N PHE A 59 35.55 -18.37 14.32
CA PHE A 59 34.19 -17.81 14.28
C PHE A 59 33.94 -16.93 13.06
N SER A 60 34.92 -16.12 12.65
CA SER A 60 34.79 -15.23 11.49
C SER A 60 34.70 -16.02 10.18
N VAL A 61 35.50 -17.09 10.03
CA VAL A 61 35.44 -17.98 8.87
C VAL A 61 34.10 -18.71 8.80
N ILE A 62 33.61 -19.24 9.94
CA ILE A 62 32.29 -19.89 10.01
C ILE A 62 31.19 -18.94 9.52
N LEU A 63 31.19 -17.69 10.00
CA LEU A 63 30.19 -16.71 9.59
C LEU A 63 30.30 -16.29 8.13
N LEU A 64 31.52 -16.22 7.59
CA LEU A 64 31.74 -15.93 6.18
C LEU A 64 31.20 -17.06 5.28
N ILE A 65 31.49 -18.33 5.62
CA ILE A 65 30.96 -19.50 4.91
C ILE A 65 29.44 -19.55 5.01
N ALA A 66 28.88 -19.33 6.21
CA ALA A 66 27.44 -19.28 6.44
C ALA A 66 26.75 -18.19 5.60
N ASN A 67 27.39 -17.04 5.42
CA ASN A 67 26.87 -15.95 4.61
C ASN A 67 26.80 -16.33 3.12
N PHE A 68 27.87 -16.88 2.56
CA PHE A 68 27.90 -17.31 1.16
C PHE A 68 26.94 -18.48 0.89
N THR A 69 26.87 -19.44 1.81
CA THR A 69 25.91 -20.55 1.71
C THR A 69 24.47 -20.06 1.80
N SER A 70 24.16 -19.15 2.72
CA SER A 70 22.87 -18.46 2.81
C SER A 70 22.51 -17.80 1.48
N LEU A 71 23.39 -16.98 0.92
CA LEU A 71 23.16 -16.30 -0.35
C LEU A 71 22.94 -17.28 -1.51
N TRP A 72 23.75 -18.33 -1.58
CA TRP A 72 23.64 -19.36 -2.60
C TRP A 72 22.30 -20.12 -2.51
N LEU A 73 21.88 -20.52 -1.30
CA LEU A 73 20.60 -21.19 -1.07
C LEU A 73 19.41 -20.33 -1.51
N TYR A 74 19.44 -19.04 -1.19
CA TYR A 74 18.41 -18.09 -1.63
C TYR A 74 18.40 -17.92 -3.16
N LEU A 75 19.57 -17.68 -3.77
CA LEU A 75 19.66 -17.46 -5.21
C LEU A 75 19.24 -18.68 -6.03
N SER A 76 19.55 -19.88 -5.51
CA SER A 76 19.14 -21.18 -6.05
C SER A 76 17.66 -21.51 -5.82
N LYS A 77 16.90 -20.62 -5.17
CA LYS A 77 15.48 -20.80 -4.82
C LYS A 77 15.20 -22.06 -4.00
N LYS A 78 16.18 -22.53 -3.21
CA LYS A 78 16.03 -23.72 -2.35
C LYS A 78 15.37 -23.39 -1.01
N VAL A 79 15.42 -22.14 -0.58
CA VAL A 79 14.93 -21.68 0.73
C VAL A 79 14.23 -20.33 0.56
N ASP A 80 13.11 -20.17 1.26
CA ASP A 80 12.37 -18.91 1.32
C ASP A 80 13.19 -17.79 1.95
N LEU A 81 12.95 -16.56 1.47
CA LEU A 81 13.69 -15.37 1.91
C LEU A 81 13.64 -15.17 3.43
N VAL A 82 12.46 -15.27 4.03
CA VAL A 82 12.27 -15.02 5.47
C VAL A 82 13.00 -16.07 6.31
N MET A 83 12.88 -17.34 5.94
CA MET A 83 13.57 -18.42 6.64
C MET A 83 15.08 -18.21 6.60
N ASN A 84 15.62 -17.86 5.43
CA ASN A 84 17.05 -17.66 5.25
C ASN A 84 17.58 -16.46 6.06
N ILE A 85 16.84 -15.34 6.06
CA ILE A 85 17.14 -14.16 6.89
C ILE A 85 17.21 -14.56 8.38
N VAL A 86 16.23 -15.30 8.87
CA VAL A 86 16.13 -15.70 10.29
C VAL A 86 17.27 -16.63 10.68
N CYS A 87 17.53 -17.68 9.90
CA CYS A 87 18.61 -18.62 10.18
C CYS A 87 19.98 -17.93 10.22
N LEU A 88 20.27 -17.08 9.22
CA LEU A 88 21.53 -16.34 9.19
C LEU A 88 21.64 -15.36 10.36
N ALA A 89 20.55 -14.65 10.70
CA ALA A 89 20.55 -13.70 11.81
C ALA A 89 20.77 -14.39 13.16
N TYR A 90 20.10 -15.52 13.43
CA TYR A 90 20.30 -16.27 14.66
C TYR A 90 21.70 -16.84 14.78
N LEU A 91 22.25 -17.42 13.71
CA LEU A 91 23.62 -17.92 13.72
C LEU A 91 24.63 -16.80 13.96
N THR A 92 24.46 -15.66 13.28
CA THR A 92 25.34 -14.50 13.45
C THR A 92 25.24 -13.95 14.87
N GLN A 93 24.02 -13.82 15.40
CA GLN A 93 23.80 -13.33 16.76
C GLN A 93 24.39 -14.26 17.81
N LEU A 94 24.19 -15.57 17.67
CA LEU A 94 24.75 -16.56 18.58
C LEU A 94 26.28 -16.46 18.63
N ILE A 95 26.93 -16.41 17.46
CA ILE A 95 28.38 -16.29 17.40
C ILE A 95 28.86 -14.94 17.95
N GLN A 96 28.16 -13.84 17.70
CA GLN A 96 28.49 -12.53 18.32
C GLN A 96 28.39 -12.58 19.84
N SER A 97 27.33 -13.20 20.38
CA SER A 97 27.17 -13.41 21.82
C SER A 97 28.27 -14.30 22.41
N LEU A 98 28.69 -15.36 21.70
CA LEU A 98 29.81 -16.21 22.12
C LEU A 98 31.15 -15.45 22.10
N ARG A 99 31.39 -14.59 21.10
CA ARG A 99 32.58 -13.74 21.03
C ARG A 99 32.65 -12.78 22.21
N MET A 100 31.53 -12.16 22.58
CA MET A 100 31.44 -11.29 23.77
C MET A 100 31.80 -12.04 25.06
N VAL A 101 31.25 -13.23 25.26
CA VAL A 101 31.54 -14.07 26.43
C VAL A 101 33.01 -14.47 26.45
N TYR A 102 33.55 -14.94 25.33
CA TYR A 102 34.95 -15.36 25.20
C TYR A 102 35.94 -14.24 25.52
N LEU A 103 35.72 -13.04 24.95
CA LEU A 103 36.55 -11.87 25.23
C LEU A 103 36.50 -11.43 26.70
N SER A 104 35.34 -11.59 27.35
CA SER A 104 35.17 -11.26 28.76
C SER A 104 35.96 -12.20 29.68
N ILE A 105 36.11 -13.47 29.28
CA ILE A 105 36.87 -14.50 30.01
C ILE A 105 38.37 -14.30 29.84
N ILE A 106 38.85 -14.18 28.59
CA ILE A 106 40.31 -14.06 28.32
C ILE A 106 40.86 -12.72 28.78
N ASN A 107 40.03 -11.67 28.73
CA ASN A 107 40.38 -10.32 29.18
C ASN A 107 41.74 -9.82 28.65
N PRO A 108 41.91 -9.77 27.32
CA PRO A 108 43.16 -9.31 26.74
C PRO A 108 43.38 -7.80 26.99
N PRO A 109 44.63 -7.30 26.82
CA PRO A 109 44.88 -5.86 26.84
C PRO A 109 43.98 -5.13 25.84
N ASN A 110 43.38 -4.02 26.25
CA ASN A 110 42.42 -3.25 25.45
C ASN A 110 41.13 -4.03 25.10
N VAL A 111 40.58 -4.81 26.03
CA VAL A 111 39.30 -5.55 25.84
C VAL A 111 38.10 -4.65 25.53
N LEU A 112 38.08 -3.42 26.05
CA LEU A 112 36.90 -2.54 25.99
C LEU A 112 36.46 -2.21 24.55
N PRO A 113 37.33 -1.71 23.64
CA PRO A 113 36.98 -1.53 22.22
C PRO A 113 36.51 -2.83 21.54
N LEU A 114 37.05 -3.99 21.93
CA LEU A 114 36.67 -5.29 21.37
C LEU A 114 35.25 -5.68 21.80
N LEU A 115 34.86 -5.45 23.06
CA LEU A 115 33.50 -5.68 23.51
C LEU A 115 32.51 -4.70 22.83
N ILE A 116 32.89 -3.44 22.70
CA ILE A 116 32.04 -2.42 22.04
C ILE A 116 31.78 -2.79 20.57
N ILE A 117 32.80 -3.20 19.80
CA ILE A 117 32.61 -3.53 18.37
C ILE A 117 31.73 -4.78 18.19
N ASN A 118 31.84 -5.80 19.05
CA ASN A 118 30.97 -6.97 18.98
C ASN A 118 29.53 -6.61 19.42
N GLN A 119 29.36 -5.71 20.41
CA GLN A 119 28.04 -5.20 20.80
C GLN A 119 27.39 -4.35 19.69
N ILE A 120 28.16 -3.53 18.97
CA ILE A 120 27.67 -2.81 17.77
C ILE A 120 27.24 -3.82 16.69
N GLY A 121 28.00 -4.90 16.49
CA GLY A 121 27.63 -5.99 15.58
C GLY A 121 26.30 -6.63 15.97
N SER A 122 26.13 -6.99 17.26
CA SER A 122 24.89 -7.50 17.84
C SER A 122 23.70 -6.55 17.61
N TYR A 123 23.89 -5.26 17.91
CA TYR A 123 22.86 -4.23 17.70
C TYR A 123 22.50 -4.05 16.21
N THR A 124 23.47 -4.14 15.31
CA THR A 124 23.25 -4.05 13.86
C THR A 124 22.38 -5.21 13.36
N ILE A 125 22.56 -6.42 13.92
CA ILE A 125 21.72 -7.58 13.59
C ILE A 125 20.27 -7.35 14.03
N LEU A 126 20.07 -6.79 15.24
CA LEU A 126 18.74 -6.41 15.73
C LEU A 126 18.07 -5.40 14.79
N LEU A 127 18.78 -4.33 14.41
CA LEU A 127 18.28 -3.33 13.47
C LEU A 127 17.82 -3.95 12.15
N TYR A 128 18.64 -4.80 11.52
CA TYR A 128 18.28 -5.42 10.26
C TYR A 128 17.03 -6.30 10.38
N ILE A 129 16.93 -7.09 11.45
CA ILE A 129 15.75 -7.93 11.67
C ILE A 129 14.50 -7.10 11.96
N SER A 130 14.65 -5.97 12.66
CA SER A 130 13.56 -5.02 12.88
C SER A 130 13.06 -4.40 11.57
N ILE A 131 13.95 -4.00 10.66
CA ILE A 131 13.58 -3.45 9.34
C ILE A 131 12.94 -4.52 8.44
N CYS A 132 13.32 -5.80 8.61
CA CYS A 132 12.67 -6.90 7.89
C CYS A 132 11.26 -7.23 8.40
N PHE A 133 10.83 -6.66 9.53
CA PHE A 133 9.53 -6.88 10.17
C PHE A 133 9.20 -8.38 10.34
N VAL A 134 10.19 -9.18 10.75
CA VAL A 134 10.02 -10.62 10.91
C VAL A 134 9.41 -10.93 12.28
N PRO A 135 8.34 -11.74 12.37
CA PRO A 135 7.70 -12.04 13.64
C PRO A 135 8.63 -12.81 14.56
N ARG A 136 8.60 -12.45 15.86
CA ARG A 136 9.29 -13.13 16.96
C ARG A 136 10.84 -13.12 16.89
N ALA A 137 11.46 -13.00 15.73
CA ALA A 137 12.91 -12.97 15.58
C ALA A 137 13.61 -11.85 16.39
N PRO A 138 13.10 -10.61 16.45
CA PRO A 138 13.68 -9.57 17.30
C PRO A 138 13.76 -9.97 18.78
N LEU A 139 12.79 -10.74 19.31
CA LEU A 139 12.77 -11.17 20.71
C LEU A 139 14.00 -12.02 21.04
N TYR A 140 14.25 -13.06 20.24
CA TYR A 140 15.35 -13.99 20.48
C TYR A 140 16.71 -13.31 20.31
N ILE A 141 16.85 -12.43 19.31
CA ILE A 141 18.08 -11.67 19.09
C ILE A 141 18.37 -10.73 20.26
N THR A 142 17.33 -10.02 20.72
CA THR A 142 17.41 -9.13 21.90
C THR A 142 17.80 -9.92 23.14
N ALA A 143 17.18 -11.08 23.38
CA ALA A 143 17.50 -11.92 24.53
C ALA A 143 18.97 -12.39 24.51
N MET A 144 19.45 -12.91 23.37
CA MET A 144 20.87 -13.30 23.22
C MET A 144 21.81 -12.12 23.44
N SER A 145 21.50 -10.94 22.87
CA SER A 145 22.30 -9.73 23.06
C SER A 145 22.35 -9.31 24.52
N LEU A 146 21.21 -9.28 25.23
CA LEU A 146 21.15 -8.84 26.62
C LEU A 146 21.86 -9.81 27.56
N ILE A 147 21.73 -11.11 27.34
CA ILE A 147 22.44 -12.13 28.13
C ILE A 147 23.97 -11.97 27.97
N SER A 148 24.45 -11.83 26.73
CA SER A 148 25.88 -11.64 26.48
C SER A 148 26.42 -10.30 26.98
N LEU A 149 25.62 -9.23 26.90
CA LEU A 149 25.95 -7.92 27.45
C LEU A 149 26.02 -7.94 28.98
N ALA A 150 25.04 -8.58 29.65
CA ALA A 150 25.03 -8.74 31.09
C ALA A 150 26.25 -9.56 31.56
N PHE A 151 26.59 -10.63 30.84
CA PHE A 151 27.80 -11.41 31.13
C PHE A 151 29.05 -10.53 31.09
N ALA A 152 29.26 -9.76 30.01
CA ALA A 152 30.41 -8.86 29.88
C ALA A 152 30.43 -7.74 30.94
N GLY A 153 29.26 -7.28 31.38
CA GLY A 153 29.11 -6.21 32.37
C GLY A 153 29.30 -6.62 33.83
N PHE A 154 29.01 -7.88 34.18
CA PHE A 154 29.01 -8.33 35.58
C PHE A 154 29.99 -9.46 35.89
N TYR A 155 30.54 -10.14 34.89
CA TYR A 155 31.54 -11.19 35.10
C TYR A 155 32.88 -10.60 35.58
N ASP A 156 33.45 -11.21 36.63
CA ASP A 156 34.77 -10.88 37.19
C ASP A 156 35.04 -9.38 37.39
N GLY A 157 34.14 -8.71 38.11
CA GLY A 157 34.24 -7.27 38.40
C GLY A 157 33.74 -6.34 37.30
N GLY A 158 33.27 -6.89 36.17
CA GLY A 158 32.72 -6.16 35.05
C GLY A 158 33.79 -5.63 34.10
N ARG A 159 33.71 -6.03 32.83
CA ARG A 159 34.66 -5.59 31.78
C ARG A 159 34.17 -4.35 31.03
N LEU A 160 32.88 -4.06 31.14
CA LEU A 160 32.23 -2.87 30.63
C LEU A 160 31.82 -1.98 31.80
N GLY A 161 32.02 -0.66 31.68
CA GLY A 161 31.48 0.29 32.66
C GLY A 161 29.95 0.19 32.73
N LEU A 162 29.40 0.29 33.95
CA LEU A 162 27.95 0.15 34.18
C LEU A 162 27.13 1.16 33.36
N ASP A 163 27.65 2.38 33.16
CA ASP A 163 27.00 3.41 32.33
C ASP A 163 26.81 2.93 30.89
N LEU A 164 27.82 2.26 30.31
CA LEU A 164 27.75 1.71 28.95
C LEU A 164 26.80 0.52 28.89
N VAL A 165 26.83 -0.37 29.87
CA VAL A 165 25.91 -1.52 29.95
C VAL A 165 24.46 -1.03 30.02
N PHE A 166 24.18 -0.05 30.86
CA PHE A 166 22.86 0.55 31.01
C PHE A 166 22.38 1.20 29.71
N PHE A 167 23.22 2.04 29.11
CA PHE A 167 22.92 2.71 27.84
C PHE A 167 22.62 1.70 26.71
N MET A 168 23.48 0.69 26.53
CA MET A 168 23.30 -0.33 25.49
C MET A 168 22.08 -1.21 25.74
N THR A 169 21.75 -1.49 27.01
CA THR A 169 20.54 -2.23 27.39
C THR A 169 19.28 -1.44 27.02
N ILE A 170 19.22 -0.15 27.36
CA ILE A 170 18.10 0.73 26.99
C ILE A 170 17.95 0.78 25.47
N MET A 171 19.02 1.03 24.73
CA MET A 171 18.97 1.11 23.27
C MET A 171 18.45 -0.20 22.64
N THR A 172 18.88 -1.34 23.17
CA THR A 172 18.46 -2.68 22.72
C THR A 172 16.97 -2.92 23.00
N ILE A 173 16.51 -2.60 24.21
CA ILE A 173 15.09 -2.76 24.61
C ILE A 173 14.18 -1.82 23.82
N LEU A 174 14.54 -0.54 23.67
CA LEU A 174 13.76 0.42 22.89
C LEU A 174 13.64 -0.01 21.42
N THR A 175 14.73 -0.50 20.83
CA THR A 175 14.73 -0.99 19.45
C THR A 175 13.82 -2.22 19.31
N TYR A 176 13.85 -3.16 20.27
CA TYR A 176 12.93 -4.29 20.31
C TYR A 176 11.46 -3.86 20.38
N ILE A 177 11.13 -2.91 21.27
CA ILE A 177 9.76 -2.38 21.40
C ILE A 177 9.32 -1.73 20.08
N MET A 178 10.16 -0.88 19.48
CA MET A 178 9.90 -0.25 18.19
C MET A 178 9.69 -1.28 17.07
N SER A 179 10.44 -2.38 17.09
CA SER A 179 10.26 -3.49 16.16
C SER A 179 8.87 -4.10 16.24
N GLY A 180 8.34 -4.28 17.46
CA GLY A 180 6.99 -4.81 17.68
C GLY A 180 5.89 -3.88 17.17
N PHE A 181 6.01 -2.57 17.44
CA PHE A 181 5.08 -1.56 16.91
C PHE A 181 5.13 -1.49 15.39
N SER A 182 6.34 -1.43 14.82
CA SER A 182 6.52 -1.30 13.38
C SER A 182 5.98 -2.51 12.62
N GLN A 183 6.15 -3.71 13.17
CA GLN A 183 5.55 -4.92 12.60
C GLN A 183 4.02 -4.87 12.58
N LYS A 184 3.39 -4.46 13.68
CA LYS A 184 1.92 -4.31 13.72
C LYS A 184 1.43 -3.26 12.72
N ALA A 185 2.13 -2.12 12.65
CA ALA A 185 1.80 -1.06 11.70
C ALA A 185 1.91 -1.53 10.24
N VAL A 186 2.99 -2.22 9.88
CA VAL A 186 3.17 -2.76 8.52
C VAL A 186 2.11 -3.81 8.18
N ASN A 187 1.80 -4.72 9.11
CA ASN A 187 0.76 -5.73 8.88
C ASN A 187 -0.62 -5.07 8.66
N SER A 188 -0.95 -4.03 9.46
CA SER A 188 -2.17 -3.24 9.28
C SER A 188 -2.22 -2.57 7.90
N LEU A 189 -1.12 -1.94 7.48
CA LEU A 189 -1.02 -1.30 6.17
C LEU A 189 -1.15 -2.31 5.01
N GLN A 190 -0.58 -3.50 5.17
CA GLN A 190 -0.74 -4.57 4.18
C GLN A 190 -2.19 -5.04 4.08
N GLN A 191 -2.85 -5.25 5.23
CA GLN A 191 -4.24 -5.67 5.27
C GLN A 191 -5.16 -4.60 4.65
N GLU A 192 -4.99 -3.34 5.02
CA GLU A 192 -5.76 -2.22 4.46
C GLU A 192 -5.57 -2.11 2.94
N ASN A 193 -4.33 -2.26 2.45
CA ASN A 193 -4.06 -2.23 1.01
C ASN A 193 -4.71 -3.41 0.28
N THR A 194 -4.68 -4.62 0.83
CA THR A 194 -5.38 -5.77 0.23
C THR A 194 -6.89 -5.53 0.17
N VAL A 195 -7.50 -5.08 1.28
CA VAL A 195 -8.93 -4.74 1.32
C VAL A 195 -9.27 -3.63 0.33
N TYR A 196 -8.41 -2.62 0.17
CA TYR A 196 -8.58 -1.56 -0.81
C TYR A 196 -8.54 -2.09 -2.25
N GLN A 197 -7.56 -2.94 -2.58
CA GLN A 197 -7.47 -3.55 -3.92
C GLN A 197 -8.67 -4.46 -4.20
N ASP A 198 -9.10 -5.26 -3.23
CA ASP A 198 -10.26 -6.14 -3.37
C ASP A 198 -11.55 -5.34 -3.56
N THR A 199 -11.74 -4.27 -2.78
CA THR A 199 -12.90 -3.36 -2.92
C THR A 199 -12.89 -2.68 -4.28
N LEU A 200 -11.73 -2.16 -4.71
CA LEU A 200 -11.60 -1.52 -6.01
C LEU A 200 -11.89 -2.51 -7.14
N ASN A 201 -11.29 -3.70 -7.13
CA ASN A 201 -11.50 -4.72 -8.14
C ASN A 201 -12.94 -5.21 -8.15
N GLY A 202 -13.57 -5.34 -6.99
CA GLY A 202 -14.99 -5.66 -6.85
C GLY A 202 -15.88 -4.62 -7.53
N LEU A 203 -15.64 -3.33 -7.28
CA LEU A 203 -16.37 -2.24 -7.95
C LEU A 203 -16.13 -2.27 -9.47
N LEU A 204 -14.88 -2.35 -9.91
CA LEU A 204 -14.54 -2.40 -11.34
C LEU A 204 -15.22 -3.57 -12.05
N HIS A 205 -15.26 -4.73 -11.40
CA HIS A 205 -15.96 -5.90 -11.92
C HIS A 205 -17.48 -5.69 -11.96
N SER A 206 -18.10 -5.21 -10.88
CA SER A 206 -19.54 -4.95 -10.83
C SER A 206 -20.02 -3.94 -11.88
N PHE A 207 -19.20 -2.95 -12.21
CA PHE A 207 -19.52 -1.95 -13.24
C PHE A 207 -19.03 -2.35 -14.64
N HIS A 208 -18.31 -3.48 -14.80
CA HIS A 208 -17.62 -3.86 -16.03
C HIS A 208 -16.77 -2.72 -16.61
N MET A 209 -16.06 -1.99 -15.73
CA MET A 209 -15.28 -0.81 -16.07
C MET A 209 -13.81 -0.98 -15.69
N THR A 210 -12.94 -0.32 -16.43
CA THR A 210 -11.55 -0.11 -16.00
C THR A 210 -11.45 1.01 -14.96
N ARG A 211 -10.31 1.07 -14.26
CA ARG A 211 -10.06 2.13 -13.27
C ARG A 211 -10.15 3.53 -13.87
N GLN A 212 -9.70 3.69 -15.12
CA GLN A 212 -9.75 4.97 -15.83
C GLN A 212 -11.19 5.35 -16.17
N GLU A 213 -11.97 4.40 -16.69
CA GLU A 213 -13.39 4.58 -17.00
C GLU A 213 -14.23 4.96 -15.77
N LEU A 214 -14.00 4.32 -14.62
CA LEU A 214 -14.69 4.64 -13.38
C LEU A 214 -14.38 6.07 -12.90
N ILE A 215 -13.12 6.50 -12.97
CA ILE A 215 -12.70 7.85 -12.60
C ILE A 215 -13.30 8.88 -13.57
N ALA A 216 -13.27 8.59 -14.86
CA ALA A 216 -13.84 9.43 -15.90
C ALA A 216 -15.36 9.60 -15.68
N TYR A 217 -16.07 8.50 -15.40
CA TYR A 217 -17.51 8.52 -15.10
C TYR A 217 -17.83 9.32 -13.84
N ALA A 218 -17.05 9.17 -12.77
CA ALA A 218 -17.23 9.94 -11.54
C ALA A 218 -17.02 11.45 -11.75
N ARG A 219 -16.08 11.84 -12.63
CA ARG A 219 -15.86 13.24 -13.03
C ARG A 219 -17.03 13.79 -13.84
N LEU A 220 -17.54 13.03 -14.81
CA LEU A 220 -18.70 13.41 -15.61
C LEU A 220 -19.94 13.60 -14.70
N SER A 221 -20.23 12.62 -13.84
CA SER A 221 -21.41 12.61 -12.94
C SER A 221 -21.40 13.74 -11.91
N ARG A 222 -20.22 14.22 -11.49
CA ARG A 222 -20.11 15.34 -10.53
C ARG A 222 -20.23 16.72 -11.19
N ASN A 223 -20.08 16.81 -12.50
CA ASN A 223 -20.11 18.11 -13.17
C ASN A 223 -21.54 18.57 -13.40
N LYS A 224 -21.91 19.73 -12.86
CA LYS A 224 -23.24 20.32 -12.99
C LYS A 224 -23.43 21.14 -14.27
N LYS A 225 -22.36 21.40 -15.03
CA LYS A 225 -22.39 22.20 -16.26
C LYS A 225 -22.01 21.33 -17.45
N GLU A 226 -22.63 21.61 -18.59
CA GLU A 226 -22.33 21.01 -19.91
C GLU A 226 -20.95 21.46 -20.42
N ASP A 227 -19.90 21.03 -19.72
CA ASP A 227 -18.52 21.31 -20.11
C ASP A 227 -18.07 20.30 -21.17
N LYS A 228 -18.04 20.75 -22.43
CA LYS A 228 -17.57 19.94 -23.57
C LYS A 228 -16.18 19.36 -23.34
N HIS A 229 -15.30 20.03 -22.60
CA HIS A 229 -13.97 19.50 -22.30
C HIS A 229 -14.06 18.26 -21.42
N ILE A 230 -14.92 18.27 -20.39
CA ILE A 230 -15.11 17.14 -19.48
C ILE A 230 -15.81 15.98 -20.18
N ILE A 231 -16.77 16.27 -21.08
CA ILE A 231 -17.43 15.24 -21.89
C ILE A 231 -16.42 14.57 -22.84
N ASN A 232 -15.61 15.36 -23.55
CA ASN A 232 -14.59 14.81 -24.45
C ASN A 232 -13.54 14.01 -23.68
N ALA A 233 -13.10 14.51 -22.52
CA ALA A 233 -12.17 13.80 -21.64
C ALA A 233 -12.75 12.49 -21.10
N PHE A 234 -14.07 12.42 -20.85
CA PHE A 234 -14.74 11.20 -20.45
C PHE A 234 -14.63 10.12 -21.53
N PHE A 235 -15.04 10.45 -22.76
CA PHE A 235 -15.00 9.49 -23.87
C PHE A 235 -13.57 9.11 -24.28
N SER A 236 -12.60 10.03 -24.19
CA SER A 236 -11.20 9.73 -24.53
C SER A 236 -10.53 8.72 -23.59
N GLU A 237 -11.04 8.56 -22.37
CA GLU A 237 -10.51 7.61 -21.37
C GLU A 237 -11.20 6.24 -21.45
N MET A 238 -12.22 6.08 -22.30
CA MET A 238 -12.90 4.80 -22.53
C MET A 238 -12.26 4.04 -23.69
N ASP A 239 -12.37 2.71 -23.65
CA ASP A 239 -12.10 1.94 -24.85
C ASP A 239 -13.21 2.12 -25.91
N LYS A 240 -12.90 1.82 -27.18
CA LYS A 240 -13.83 2.00 -28.30
C LYS A 240 -15.12 1.18 -28.15
N ARG A 241 -15.08 0.05 -27.45
CA ARG A 241 -16.24 -0.82 -27.23
C ARG A 241 -17.15 -0.23 -26.15
N ALA A 242 -16.58 0.25 -25.06
CA ALA A 242 -17.27 0.92 -23.98
C ALA A 242 -17.93 2.21 -24.49
N GLU A 243 -17.20 3.03 -25.25
CA GLU A 243 -17.74 4.21 -25.92
C GLU A 243 -18.92 3.85 -26.83
N HIS A 244 -18.76 2.86 -27.71
CA HIS A 244 -19.83 2.42 -28.61
C HIS A 244 -21.07 1.95 -27.85
N ASN A 245 -20.89 1.16 -26.79
CA ASN A 245 -21.99 0.63 -25.97
C ASN A 245 -22.75 1.75 -25.27
N ILE A 246 -22.05 2.74 -24.69
CA ILE A 246 -22.70 3.89 -24.05
C ILE A 246 -23.45 4.72 -25.09
N ILE A 247 -22.84 5.05 -26.22
CA ILE A 247 -23.50 5.82 -27.28
C ILE A 247 -24.74 5.06 -27.78
N LYS A 248 -24.65 3.74 -27.97
CA LYS A 248 -25.79 2.91 -28.37
C LYS A 248 -26.90 2.93 -27.32
N ALA A 249 -26.58 2.74 -26.04
CA ALA A 249 -27.54 2.78 -24.95
C ALA A 249 -28.23 4.15 -24.84
N VAL A 250 -27.46 5.24 -24.96
CA VAL A 250 -27.99 6.61 -24.98
C VAL A 250 -28.90 6.83 -26.19
N LYS A 251 -28.52 6.36 -27.39
CA LYS A 251 -29.36 6.47 -28.59
C LYS A 251 -30.69 5.72 -28.45
N ILE A 252 -30.66 4.48 -27.94
CA ILE A 252 -31.87 3.69 -27.68
C ILE A 252 -32.76 4.45 -26.69
N ARG A 253 -32.19 4.93 -25.58
CA ARG A 253 -32.93 5.68 -24.57
C ARG A 253 -33.51 6.98 -25.12
N MET A 254 -32.76 7.70 -25.97
CA MET A 254 -33.25 8.93 -26.59
C MET A 254 -34.42 8.65 -27.53
N ALA A 255 -34.35 7.57 -28.32
CA ALA A 255 -35.43 7.16 -29.21
C ALA A 255 -36.70 6.77 -28.45
N GLU A 256 -36.58 6.08 -27.31
CA GLU A 256 -37.72 5.82 -26.40
C GLU A 256 -38.33 7.13 -25.89
N ILE A 257 -37.49 8.06 -25.41
CA ILE A 257 -37.94 9.37 -24.91
C ILE A 257 -38.66 10.16 -26.01
N ASP A 258 -38.13 10.16 -27.23
CA ASP A 258 -38.72 10.88 -28.36
C ASP A 258 -40.03 10.24 -28.83
N SER A 259 -40.13 8.90 -28.83
CA SER A 259 -41.38 8.20 -29.11
C SER A 259 -42.48 8.58 -28.12
N GLU A 260 -42.17 8.57 -26.82
CA GLU A 260 -43.12 8.99 -25.78
C GLU A 260 -43.54 10.46 -25.95
N LYS A 261 -42.60 11.34 -26.30
CA LYS A 261 -42.90 12.76 -26.58
C LYS A 261 -43.81 12.91 -27.81
N ILE A 262 -43.60 12.11 -28.87
CA ILE A 262 -44.45 12.12 -30.07
C ILE A 262 -45.86 11.67 -29.72
N ASP A 263 -46.01 10.61 -28.93
CA ASP A 263 -47.32 10.11 -28.53
C ASP A 263 -48.06 11.11 -27.63
N LEU A 264 -47.35 11.77 -26.71
CA LEU A 264 -47.91 12.88 -25.93
C LEU A 264 -48.28 14.08 -26.80
N ALA A 265 -47.46 14.42 -27.80
CA ALA A 265 -47.76 15.52 -28.73
C ALA A 265 -48.99 15.23 -29.60
N LYS A 266 -49.24 13.96 -29.97
CA LYS A 266 -50.48 13.55 -30.64
C LYS A 266 -51.68 13.66 -29.72
N ARG A 267 -51.54 13.31 -28.44
CA ARG A 267 -52.62 13.40 -27.43
C ARG A 267 -52.96 14.86 -27.08
N TYR A 268 -51.96 15.74 -27.08
CA TYR A 268 -52.09 17.16 -26.73
C TYR A 268 -51.48 18.06 -27.82
N PRO A 269 -52.14 18.20 -28.98
CA PRO A 269 -51.60 18.94 -30.13
C PRO A 269 -51.39 20.43 -29.86
N ASP A 270 -52.12 21.01 -28.91
CA ASP A 270 -51.99 22.43 -28.53
C ASP A 270 -50.84 22.71 -27.56
N PHE A 271 -50.09 21.69 -27.14
CA PHE A 271 -49.00 21.85 -26.19
C PHE A 271 -47.69 22.13 -26.93
N THR A 272 -46.94 23.08 -26.38
CA THR A 272 -45.59 23.39 -26.86
C THR A 272 -44.62 22.25 -26.51
N PRO A 273 -43.47 22.13 -27.20
CA PRO A 273 -42.48 21.09 -26.90
C PRO A 273 -42.01 21.10 -25.43
N THR A 274 -41.92 22.28 -24.82
CA THR A 274 -41.56 22.42 -23.39
C THR A 274 -42.68 21.94 -22.46
N GLU A 275 -43.94 22.15 -22.82
CA GLU A 275 -45.08 21.63 -22.07
C GLU A 275 -45.17 20.11 -22.21
N ILE A 276 -44.95 19.56 -23.41
CA ILE A 276 -44.88 18.10 -23.63
C ILE A 276 -43.77 17.46 -22.79
N GLU A 277 -42.58 18.07 -22.77
CA GLU A 277 -41.46 17.63 -21.93
C GLU A 277 -41.81 17.63 -20.44
N VAL A 278 -42.42 18.70 -19.94
CA VAL A 278 -42.83 18.79 -18.53
C VAL A 278 -43.99 17.83 -18.21
N CYS A 279 -44.96 17.65 -19.13
CA CYS A 279 -46.06 16.69 -19.00
C CYS A 279 -45.56 15.26 -18.80
N LYS A 280 -44.57 14.84 -19.61
CA LYS A 280 -43.94 13.52 -19.46
C LYS A 280 -43.49 13.27 -18.02
N TYR A 281 -42.70 14.17 -17.45
CA TYR A 281 -42.18 13.98 -16.10
C TYR A 281 -43.28 14.05 -15.02
N ILE A 282 -44.37 14.79 -15.25
CA ILE A 282 -45.53 14.80 -14.35
C ILE A 282 -46.25 13.45 -14.36
N ILE A 283 -46.46 12.86 -15.54
CA ILE A 283 -47.05 11.53 -15.69
C ILE A 283 -46.20 10.47 -14.96
N GLU A 284 -44.88 10.54 -15.11
CA GLU A 284 -43.92 9.71 -14.36
C GLU A 284 -43.94 9.93 -12.83
N GLY A 285 -44.64 10.96 -12.33
CA GLY A 285 -44.81 11.22 -10.90
C GLY A 285 -43.72 12.08 -10.27
N ASN A 286 -42.88 12.75 -11.06
CA ASN A 286 -41.81 13.60 -10.55
C ASN A 286 -42.35 14.86 -9.86
N THR A 287 -41.72 15.25 -8.74
CA THR A 287 -42.03 16.51 -8.05
C THR A 287 -41.57 17.71 -8.89
N GLN A 288 -42.08 18.92 -8.61
CA GLN A 288 -41.62 20.14 -9.27
C GLN A 288 -40.09 20.31 -9.15
N LYS A 289 -39.54 19.99 -7.98
CA LYS A 289 -38.11 20.07 -7.70
C LYS A 289 -37.30 19.06 -8.51
N ASP A 290 -37.80 17.84 -8.65
CA ASP A 290 -37.14 16.82 -9.46
C ASP A 290 -37.17 17.18 -10.95
N ILE A 291 -38.31 17.68 -11.46
CA ILE A 291 -38.43 18.14 -12.85
C ILE A 291 -37.45 19.27 -13.12
N ALA A 292 -37.33 20.24 -12.21
CA ALA A 292 -36.37 21.34 -12.34
C ALA A 292 -34.93 20.82 -12.42
N ARG A 293 -34.57 19.86 -11.55
CA ARG A 293 -33.25 19.23 -11.56
C ARG A 293 -32.98 18.44 -12.85
N ILE A 294 -33.93 17.64 -13.31
CA ILE A 294 -33.79 16.79 -14.50
C ILE A 294 -33.67 17.63 -15.78
N THR A 295 -34.49 18.68 -15.90
CA THR A 295 -34.53 19.54 -17.10
C THR A 295 -33.48 20.65 -17.09
N GLY A 296 -32.72 20.82 -16.01
CA GLY A 296 -31.76 21.92 -15.85
C GLY A 296 -32.41 23.31 -15.78
N LYS A 297 -33.70 23.39 -15.44
CA LYS A 297 -34.49 24.65 -15.36
C LYS A 297 -34.70 25.05 -13.90
N SER A 298 -35.07 26.31 -13.64
CA SER A 298 -35.44 26.75 -12.29
C SER A 298 -36.80 26.19 -11.86
N GLU A 299 -37.01 25.98 -10.56
CA GLU A 299 -38.31 25.52 -10.04
C GLU A 299 -39.46 26.47 -10.40
N SER A 300 -39.19 27.79 -10.44
CA SER A 300 -40.15 28.81 -10.87
C SER A 300 -40.56 28.66 -12.35
N ASN A 301 -39.60 28.32 -13.23
CA ASN A 301 -39.90 28.05 -14.64
C ASN A 301 -40.81 26.82 -14.75
N VAL A 302 -40.47 25.72 -14.07
CA VAL A 302 -41.30 24.50 -14.05
C VAL A 302 -42.70 24.78 -13.51
N SER A 303 -42.82 25.57 -12.43
CA SER A 303 -44.11 25.98 -11.87
C SER A 303 -44.97 26.73 -12.89
N THR A 304 -44.35 27.66 -13.63
CA THR A 304 -45.01 28.43 -14.69
C THR A 304 -45.50 27.52 -15.82
N VAL A 305 -44.67 26.59 -16.28
CA VAL A 305 -45.05 25.62 -17.32
C VAL A 305 -46.19 24.72 -16.85
N ARG A 306 -46.15 24.21 -15.60
CA ARG A 306 -47.25 23.47 -14.98
C ARG A 306 -48.56 24.27 -14.96
N GLY A 307 -48.50 25.56 -14.64
CA GLY A 307 -49.66 26.45 -14.66
C GLY A 307 -50.27 26.59 -16.06
N ARG A 308 -49.44 26.71 -17.11
CA ARG A 308 -49.92 26.77 -18.50
C ARG A 308 -50.59 25.47 -18.94
N ILE A 309 -49.99 24.32 -18.59
CA ILE A 309 -50.58 23.00 -18.86
C ILE A 309 -51.96 22.90 -18.20
N ARG A 310 -52.09 23.26 -16.90
CA ARG A 310 -53.39 23.24 -16.20
C ARG A 310 -54.43 24.10 -16.91
N LYS A 311 -54.04 25.30 -17.35
CA LYS A 311 -54.93 26.23 -18.06
C LYS A 311 -55.42 25.64 -19.39
N LYS A 312 -54.53 24.99 -20.16
CA LYS A 312 -54.89 24.35 -21.44
C LYS A 312 -55.79 23.12 -21.27
N LEU A 313 -55.67 22.42 -20.14
CA LEU A 313 -56.54 21.29 -19.78
C LEU A 313 -57.87 21.73 -19.12
N GLY A 314 -58.07 23.03 -18.86
CA GLY A 314 -59.28 23.54 -18.21
C GLY A 314 -59.43 23.11 -16.74
N LEU A 315 -58.33 22.83 -16.05
CA LEU A 315 -58.35 22.31 -14.67
C LEU A 315 -58.66 23.40 -13.63
N LYS A 316 -59.51 23.05 -12.65
CA LYS A 316 -59.77 23.84 -11.44
C LYS A 316 -58.61 23.75 -10.44
N PRO A 317 -58.51 24.62 -9.42
CA PRO A 317 -57.39 24.61 -8.45
C PRO A 317 -57.18 23.25 -7.74
N ASP A 318 -58.27 22.55 -7.42
CA ASP A 318 -58.22 21.30 -6.65
C ASP A 318 -58.02 20.05 -7.52
N ASP A 319 -58.08 20.18 -8.85
CA ASP A 319 -57.91 19.05 -9.74
C ASP A 319 -56.45 18.57 -9.76
N ASP A 320 -56.24 17.25 -9.66
CA ASP A 320 -54.91 16.66 -9.77
C ASP A 320 -54.45 16.63 -11.24
N LEU A 321 -53.38 17.38 -11.52
CA LEU A 321 -52.85 17.52 -12.89
C LEU A 321 -52.35 16.18 -13.45
N ARG A 322 -51.78 15.32 -12.60
CA ARG A 322 -51.22 14.04 -13.04
C ARG A 322 -52.31 13.08 -13.45
N THR A 323 -53.36 12.95 -12.63
CA THR A 323 -54.53 12.13 -12.90
C THR A 323 -55.15 12.52 -14.24
N LYS A 324 -55.32 13.83 -14.50
CA LYS A 324 -55.91 14.27 -15.77
C LYS A 324 -55.03 14.00 -17.00
N LEU A 325 -53.71 14.00 -16.84
CA LEU A 325 -52.78 13.66 -17.93
C LEU A 325 -52.74 12.15 -18.25
N MET A 326 -53.23 11.31 -17.33
CA MET A 326 -53.28 9.85 -17.51
C MET A 326 -54.58 9.37 -18.17
N GLU A 327 -55.71 10.02 -17.89
CA GLU A 327 -57.03 9.79 -18.54
C GLU A 327 -56.96 9.87 -20.07
#